data_AF-A0A521G3H0-F1
#
_entry.id   AF-A0A521G3H0-F1
#
_cell.length_a   1.000
_cell.length_b   1.000
_cell.length_c   1.000
_cell.angle_alpha   90.00
_cell.angle_beta   90.00
_cell.angle_gamma   90.00
#
_symmetry.space_group_name_H-M   'P 1'
#
loop_
_entity.id
_entity.type
_entity.pdbx_description
1 polymer ?
#
loop_
_entity_poly.entity_id
_entity_poly.type
_entity_poly.pdbx_seq_one_letter_code
_entity_poly.pdbx_strand_id
1 'polypeptide(L)'
;MLGLLCGLLLTVPTLAFSQSFSRDANEVADAIARSSVRTIYNNLRADGISWKKIRDVHMPKILTKSLRTIQQNYSSEVILNDFLPTLLRSYYSEIDKINRENRITCVDATFIVSTIVPFIRECEVQLGHWRITVTQVVDMVLNISYPYQVCSTDCKTKVKKEFSSAFSYNFPASKFSKICSE
;
A
#
# COMPACT_ATOMS: atom_id res chain seq x y z
N MET A 1 4.24 36.37 -4.33
CA MET A 1 4.76 35.53 -5.41
C MET A 1 5.86 34.64 -4.85
N LEU A 2 5.62 33.34 -4.72
CA LEU A 2 6.64 32.26 -4.69
C LEU A 2 5.89 30.93 -4.51
N GLY A 3 5.11 30.57 -5.53
CA GLY A 3 4.67 29.21 -5.75
C GLY A 3 5.57 28.61 -6.81
N LEU A 4 6.34 27.57 -6.48
CA LEU A 4 6.99 26.61 -7.40
C LEU A 4 8.02 25.77 -6.63
N LEU A 5 7.58 24.81 -5.80
CA LEU A 5 8.48 23.77 -5.25
C LEU A 5 7.73 22.46 -4.89
N CYS A 6 6.65 22.12 -5.59
CA CYS A 6 5.87 20.89 -5.33
C CYS A 6 6.16 19.71 -6.29
N GLY A 7 7.20 19.78 -7.11
CA GLY A 7 7.38 18.82 -8.22
C GLY A 7 8.48 17.76 -8.09
N LEU A 8 9.48 17.93 -7.21
CA LEU A 8 10.81 17.31 -7.44
C LEU A 8 11.35 16.37 -6.34
N LEU A 9 10.62 16.10 -5.25
CA LEU A 9 11.15 15.30 -4.12
C LEU A 9 10.67 13.84 -4.06
N LEU A 10 10.07 13.30 -5.12
CA LEU A 10 9.63 11.90 -5.17
C LEU A 10 10.28 11.14 -6.34
N THR A 11 11.56 11.38 -6.58
CA THR A 11 12.39 10.46 -7.36
C THR A 11 12.59 9.19 -6.52
N VAL A 12 11.79 8.17 -6.85
CA VAL A 12 12.06 6.79 -6.40
C VAL A 12 13.48 6.45 -6.84
N PRO A 13 14.35 5.93 -5.97
CA PRO A 13 15.73 5.66 -6.34
C PRO A 13 15.76 4.64 -7.49
N THR A 14 16.23 5.08 -8.65
CA THR A 14 16.43 4.31 -9.89
C THR A 14 17.71 3.45 -9.86
N LEU A 15 18.34 3.28 -8.70
CA LEU A 15 19.69 2.70 -8.58
C LEU A 15 19.72 1.15 -8.42
N ALA A 16 18.77 0.43 -9.00
CA ALA A 16 18.83 -1.03 -9.09
C ALA A 16 18.23 -1.61 -10.39
N PHE A 17 18.16 -0.81 -11.45
CA PHE A 17 17.46 -1.13 -12.70
C PHE A 17 18.40 -1.46 -13.87
N SER A 18 19.32 -2.39 -13.68
CA SER A 18 19.96 -3.07 -14.81
C SER A 18 20.47 -4.46 -14.38
N GLN A 19 19.62 -5.47 -14.45
CA GLN A 19 19.94 -6.82 -14.98
C GLN A 19 18.86 -7.87 -14.65
N SER A 20 18.62 -8.69 -15.67
CA SER A 20 17.99 -10.03 -15.74
C SER A 20 16.47 -10.15 -15.88
N PHE A 21 16.09 -10.83 -16.97
CA PHE A 21 14.82 -11.52 -17.15
C PHE A 21 14.57 -12.44 -15.94
N SER A 22 13.31 -12.51 -15.50
CA SER A 22 12.79 -13.40 -14.45
C SER A 22 13.32 -13.14 -13.03
N ARG A 23 13.25 -11.90 -12.53
CA ARG A 23 13.30 -11.70 -11.07
C ARG A 23 12.00 -12.17 -10.44
N ASP A 24 12.10 -12.87 -9.31
CA ASP A 24 10.96 -13.34 -8.54
C ASP A 24 10.06 -12.15 -8.16
N ALA A 25 8.76 -12.28 -8.43
CA ALA A 25 7.80 -11.18 -8.24
C ALA A 25 7.68 -10.77 -6.76
N ASN A 26 7.88 -11.69 -5.83
CA ASN A 26 7.87 -11.40 -4.40
C ASN A 26 9.10 -10.59 -4.00
N GLU A 27 10.29 -10.99 -4.47
CA GLU A 27 11.53 -10.26 -4.17
C GLU A 27 11.45 -8.82 -4.68
N VAL A 28 10.96 -8.62 -5.91
CA VAL A 28 10.80 -7.29 -6.50
C VAL A 28 9.78 -6.48 -5.71
N ALA A 29 8.61 -7.05 -5.41
CA ALA A 29 7.57 -6.37 -4.65
C ALA A 29 8.02 -5.98 -3.23
N ASP A 30 8.73 -6.86 -2.52
CA ASP A 30 9.26 -6.61 -1.19
C ASP A 30 10.29 -5.47 -1.21
N ALA A 31 11.26 -5.55 -2.14
CA ALA A 31 12.29 -4.53 -2.29
C ALA A 31 11.69 -3.15 -2.59
N ILE A 32 10.71 -3.08 -3.50
CA ILE A 32 10.04 -1.83 -3.88
C ILE A 32 9.26 -1.25 -2.70
N ALA A 33 8.49 -2.07 -1.99
CA ALA A 33 7.70 -1.61 -0.85
C ALA A 33 8.60 -1.05 0.26
N ARG A 34 9.60 -1.82 0.69
CA ARG A 34 10.47 -1.44 1.82
C ARG A 34 11.32 -0.23 1.48
N SER A 35 11.96 -0.22 0.31
CA SER A 35 12.80 0.90 -0.11
C SER A 35 11.99 2.19 -0.23
N SER A 36 10.82 2.15 -0.86
CA SER A 36 9.99 3.33 -1.04
C SER A 36 9.52 3.93 0.29
N VAL A 37 9.03 3.09 1.21
CA VAL A 37 8.62 3.53 2.55
C VAL A 37 9.81 4.14 3.30
N ARG A 38 10.96 3.44 3.32
CA ARG A 38 12.12 3.89 4.09
C ARG A 38 12.74 5.17 3.51
N THR A 39 12.82 5.29 2.20
CA THR A 39 13.30 6.51 1.53
C THR A 39 12.43 7.71 1.88
N ILE A 40 11.10 7.58 1.78
CA ILE A 40 10.19 8.70 2.07
C ILE A 40 10.21 9.07 3.54
N TYR A 41 10.26 8.07 4.42
CA TYR A 41 10.42 8.31 5.84
C TYR A 41 11.69 9.11 6.14
N ASN A 42 12.84 8.65 5.63
CA ASN A 42 14.13 9.29 5.89
C ASN A 42 14.18 10.72 5.33
N ASN A 43 13.69 10.93 4.10
CA ASN A 43 13.68 12.24 3.46
C ASN A 43 12.81 13.24 4.25
N LEU A 44 11.54 12.90 4.48
CA LEU A 44 10.61 13.81 5.15
C LEU A 44 10.91 14.00 6.63
N ARG A 45 11.51 12.99 7.29
CA ARG A 45 12.00 13.13 8.65
C ARG A 45 13.19 14.09 8.73
N ALA A 46 14.10 14.06 7.75
CA ALA A 46 15.20 15.01 7.67
C ALA A 46 14.68 16.45 7.51
N ASP A 47 13.52 16.62 6.86
CA ASP A 47 12.80 17.89 6.77
C ASP A 47 11.99 18.26 8.04
N GLY A 48 12.13 17.49 9.13
CA GLY A 48 11.46 17.75 10.41
C GLY A 48 9.98 17.35 10.45
N ILE A 49 9.47 16.61 9.45
CA ILE A 49 8.07 16.17 9.44
C ILE A 49 7.89 14.99 10.39
N SER A 50 6.88 15.07 11.25
CA SER A 50 6.59 13.99 12.21
C SER A 50 6.17 12.70 11.50
N TRP A 51 6.56 11.55 12.06
CA TRP A 51 6.21 10.24 11.51
C TRP A 51 4.71 10.08 11.29
N LYS A 52 3.87 10.52 12.25
CA LYS A 52 2.41 10.47 12.10
C LYS A 52 1.94 11.20 10.84
N LYS A 53 2.46 12.39 10.56
CA LYS A 53 2.10 13.15 9.36
C LYS A 53 2.64 12.48 8.08
N ILE A 54 3.86 11.96 8.11
CA ILE A 54 4.43 11.18 6.99
C ILE A 54 3.53 9.98 6.67
N ARG A 55 3.20 9.17 7.68
CA ARG A 55 2.36 7.99 7.57
C ARG A 55 0.97 8.34 7.07
N ASP A 56 0.27 9.26 7.72
CA ASP A 56 -1.16 9.47 7.45
C ASP A 56 -1.41 10.24 6.14
N VAL A 57 -0.44 11.05 5.68
CA VAL A 57 -0.62 11.94 4.52
C VAL A 57 0.19 11.50 3.29
N HIS A 58 1.43 11.03 3.48
CA HIS A 58 2.35 10.79 2.36
C HIS A 58 2.42 9.31 1.96
N MET A 59 2.41 8.39 2.94
CA MET A 59 2.51 6.96 2.67
C MET A 59 1.39 6.37 1.80
N PRO A 60 0.11 6.80 1.89
CA PRO A 60 -0.96 6.26 1.06
C PRO A 60 -0.67 6.34 -0.46
N LYS A 61 0.02 7.40 -0.88
CA LYS A 61 0.33 7.67 -2.29
C LYS A 61 1.46 6.79 -2.85
N ILE A 62 2.08 5.96 -2.03
CA ILE A 62 3.29 5.22 -2.41
C ILE A 62 2.93 3.88 -3.03
N LEU A 63 1.98 3.17 -2.44
CA LEU A 63 1.46 1.93 -3.02
C LEU A 63 0.93 2.13 -4.45
N THR A 64 0.18 3.20 -4.69
CA THR A 64 -0.36 3.52 -6.03
C THR A 64 0.75 3.80 -7.04
N LYS A 65 1.83 4.48 -6.62
CA LYS A 65 3.00 4.74 -7.48
C LYS A 65 3.78 3.46 -7.79
N SER A 66 3.88 2.54 -6.85
CA SER A 66 4.58 1.27 -7.03
C SER A 66 3.95 0.39 -8.11
N LEU A 67 2.66 0.53 -8.43
CA LEU A 67 2.02 -0.24 -9.51
C LEU A 67 2.67 -0.02 -10.87
N ARG A 68 3.24 1.16 -11.12
CA ARG A 68 3.95 1.48 -12.38
C ARG A 68 5.22 0.66 -12.62
N THR A 69 5.69 -0.04 -11.59
CA THR A 69 6.93 -0.81 -11.62
C THR A 69 6.71 -2.30 -11.91
N ILE A 70 5.46 -2.74 -12.01
CA ILE A 70 5.11 -4.12 -12.37
C ILE A 70 5.69 -4.44 -13.75
N GLN A 71 6.42 -5.55 -13.84
CA GLN A 71 7.04 -5.95 -15.09
C GLN A 71 5.98 -6.48 -16.07
N GLN A 72 6.08 -6.07 -17.34
CA GLN A 72 5.10 -6.44 -18.38
C GLN A 72 5.07 -7.94 -18.68
N ASN A 73 6.14 -8.67 -18.37
CA ASN A 73 6.24 -10.11 -18.60
C ASN A 73 5.66 -10.96 -17.46
N TYR A 74 5.24 -10.37 -16.33
CA TYR A 74 4.50 -11.12 -15.33
C TYR A 74 3.10 -11.46 -15.84
N SER A 75 2.67 -12.71 -15.61
CA SER A 75 1.29 -13.11 -15.89
C SER A 75 0.34 -12.44 -14.89
N SER A 76 -0.94 -12.33 -15.26
CA SER A 76 -1.98 -11.80 -14.38
C SER A 76 -2.07 -12.56 -13.06
N GLU A 77 -1.80 -13.87 -13.09
CA GLU A 77 -1.79 -14.74 -11.92
C GLU A 77 -0.64 -14.37 -10.97
N VAL A 78 0.58 -14.21 -11.48
CA VAL A 78 1.75 -13.81 -10.69
C VAL A 78 1.56 -12.41 -10.10
N ILE A 79 0.96 -11.49 -10.87
CA ILE A 79 0.65 -10.14 -10.35
C ILE A 79 -0.33 -10.25 -9.18
N LEU A 80 -1.45 -10.96 -9.36
CA LEU A 80 -2.52 -11.02 -8.38
C LEU A 80 -2.16 -11.83 -7.13
N ASN A 81 -1.44 -12.94 -7.28
CA ASN A 81 -1.19 -13.90 -6.21
C ASN A 81 0.15 -13.68 -5.49
N ASP A 82 1.15 -13.09 -6.17
CA ASP A 82 2.49 -12.92 -5.62
C ASP A 82 2.84 -11.44 -5.44
N PHE A 83 2.81 -10.66 -6.53
CA PHE A 83 3.32 -9.29 -6.51
C PHE A 83 2.48 -8.37 -5.61
N LEU A 84 1.16 -8.25 -5.86
CA LEU A 84 0.31 -7.32 -5.11
C LEU A 84 0.22 -7.69 -3.61
N PRO A 85 0.03 -8.97 -3.23
CA PRO A 85 0.00 -9.34 -1.82
C PRO A 85 1.32 -9.07 -1.10
N THR A 86 2.45 -9.38 -1.74
CA THR A 86 3.77 -9.12 -1.16
C THR A 86 4.04 -7.63 -1.04
N LEU A 87 3.71 -6.83 -2.07
CA LEU A 87 3.81 -5.37 -2.03
C LEU A 87 3.07 -4.78 -0.83
N LEU A 88 1.81 -5.17 -0.63
CA LEU A 88 0.99 -4.71 0.49
C LEU A 88 1.54 -5.16 1.84
N ARG A 89 1.89 -6.45 1.98
CA ARG A 89 2.42 -7.01 3.23
C ARG A 89 3.72 -6.32 3.63
N SER A 90 4.65 -6.17 2.70
CA SER A 90 5.95 -5.56 2.95
C SER A 90 5.85 -4.06 3.21
N TYR A 91 4.93 -3.36 2.53
CA TYR A 91 4.64 -1.95 2.79
C TYR A 91 4.16 -1.74 4.24
N TYR A 92 3.16 -2.51 4.66
CA TYR A 92 2.63 -2.40 6.03
C TYR A 92 3.62 -2.94 7.08
N SER A 93 4.44 -3.95 6.74
CA SER A 93 5.50 -4.45 7.60
C SER A 93 6.55 -3.36 7.88
N GLU A 94 6.94 -2.61 6.87
CA GLU A 94 7.92 -1.52 7.02
C GLU A 94 7.32 -0.35 7.80
N ILE A 95 6.04 -0.01 7.58
CA ILE A 95 5.32 0.98 8.39
C ILE A 95 5.21 0.55 9.85
N ASP A 96 4.90 -0.72 10.13
CA ASP A 96 4.81 -1.24 11.49
C ASP A 96 6.18 -1.22 12.20
N LYS A 97 7.25 -1.55 11.48
CA LYS A 97 8.62 -1.38 11.97
C LYS A 97 8.91 0.08 12.36
N ILE A 98 8.58 1.04 11.50
CA ILE A 98 8.78 2.47 11.79
C ILE A 98 7.85 2.94 12.92
N ASN A 99 6.61 2.46 13.00
CA ASN A 99 5.71 2.74 14.12
C ASN A 99 6.36 2.36 15.45
N ARG A 100 6.94 1.16 15.55
CA ARG A 100 7.69 0.71 16.75
C ARG A 100 8.89 1.59 17.06
N GLU A 101 9.67 1.99 16.05
CA GLU A 101 10.78 2.96 16.20
C GLU A 101 10.30 4.31 16.77
N ASN A 102 9.04 4.68 16.52
CA ASN A 102 8.40 5.93 16.95
C ASN A 102 7.40 5.74 18.12
N ARG A 103 7.43 4.59 18.80
CA ARG A 103 6.56 4.25 19.95
C ARG A 103 5.06 4.35 19.65
N ILE A 104 4.67 4.08 18.42
CA ILE A 104 3.27 3.92 18.00
C ILE A 104 2.96 2.43 17.99
N THR A 105 1.92 2.01 18.70
CA THR A 105 1.57 0.59 18.86
C THR A 105 0.49 0.10 17.90
N CYS A 106 -0.28 1.02 17.31
CA CYS A 106 -1.42 0.67 16.48
C CYS A 106 -1.62 1.67 15.32
N VAL A 107 -2.38 1.23 14.30
CA VAL A 107 -2.82 2.07 13.17
C VAL A 107 -4.30 2.42 13.31
N ASP A 108 -4.67 3.62 12.87
CA ASP A 108 -6.07 4.03 12.82
C ASP A 108 -6.74 3.46 11.57
N ALA A 109 -8.01 3.09 11.68
CA ALA A 109 -8.81 2.65 10.54
C ALA A 109 -8.82 3.67 9.38
N THR A 110 -8.73 4.97 9.70
CA THR A 110 -8.62 6.07 8.74
C THR A 110 -7.38 5.92 7.85
N PHE A 111 -6.23 5.53 8.43
CA PHE A 111 -5.01 5.29 7.66
C PHE A 111 -5.15 4.07 6.74
N ILE A 112 -5.81 3.01 7.23
CA ILE A 112 -6.08 1.80 6.45
C ILE A 112 -6.93 2.15 5.23
N VAL A 113 -8.07 2.83 5.41
CA VAL A 113 -8.98 3.17 4.31
C VAL A 113 -8.38 4.19 3.34
N SER A 114 -7.65 5.20 3.86
CA SER A 114 -7.02 6.22 3.01
C SER A 114 -5.89 5.65 2.15
N THR A 115 -5.37 4.48 2.52
CA THR A 115 -4.33 3.77 1.78
C THR A 115 -4.90 2.73 0.82
N ILE A 116 -5.74 1.83 1.32
CA ILE A 116 -6.16 0.65 0.57
C ILE A 116 -7.24 0.97 -0.47
N VAL A 117 -8.20 1.83 -0.17
CA VAL A 117 -9.27 2.15 -1.14
C VAL A 117 -8.69 2.83 -2.39
N PRO A 118 -7.83 3.87 -2.28
CA PRO A 118 -7.17 4.44 -3.46
C PRO A 118 -6.26 3.44 -4.18
N PHE A 119 -5.58 2.55 -3.46
CA PHE A 119 -4.76 1.50 -4.06
C PHE A 119 -5.56 0.55 -4.95
N ILE A 120 -6.71 0.05 -4.47
CA ILE A 120 -7.58 -0.84 -5.25
C ILE A 120 -8.11 -0.13 -6.50
N ARG A 121 -8.54 1.13 -6.37
CA ARG A 121 -8.99 1.94 -7.52
C ARG A 121 -7.88 2.12 -8.55
N GLU A 122 -6.66 2.37 -8.10
CA GLU A 122 -5.52 2.50 -9.01
C GLU A 122 -5.18 1.16 -9.69
N CYS A 123 -5.35 0.03 -8.99
CA CYS A 123 -5.19 -1.29 -9.58
C CYS A 123 -6.19 -1.52 -10.72
N GLU A 124 -7.46 -1.11 -10.56
CA GLU A 124 -8.46 -1.22 -11.63
C GLU A 124 -8.01 -0.47 -12.90
N VAL A 125 -7.49 0.74 -12.74
CA VAL A 125 -7.03 1.57 -13.87
C VAL A 125 -5.75 1.01 -14.48
N GLN A 126 -4.73 0.72 -13.67
CA GLN A 126 -3.42 0.33 -14.18
C GLN A 126 -3.36 -1.14 -14.62
N LEU A 127 -4.12 -2.03 -13.98
CA LEU A 127 -4.01 -3.47 -14.21
C LEU A 127 -5.04 -4.02 -15.21
N GLY A 128 -5.94 -3.18 -15.72
CA GLY A 128 -7.01 -3.62 -16.64
C GLY A 128 -6.51 -4.34 -17.88
N HIS A 129 -5.30 -4.01 -18.39
CA HIS A 129 -4.73 -4.69 -19.56
C HIS A 129 -4.27 -6.13 -19.27
N TRP A 130 -3.96 -6.47 -18.02
CA TRP A 130 -3.78 -7.86 -17.58
C TRP A 130 -5.11 -8.56 -17.28
N ARG A 131 -6.26 -7.94 -17.55
CA ARG A 131 -7.60 -8.46 -17.28
C ARG A 131 -7.86 -8.81 -15.82
N ILE A 132 -7.14 -8.16 -14.91
CA ILE A 132 -7.36 -8.27 -13.46
C ILE A 132 -8.53 -7.33 -13.11
N THR A 133 -9.59 -7.88 -12.55
CA THR A 133 -10.79 -7.14 -12.16
C THR A 133 -10.65 -6.51 -10.77
N VAL A 134 -11.38 -5.43 -10.53
CA VAL A 134 -11.43 -4.80 -9.20
C VAL A 134 -11.88 -5.78 -8.11
N THR A 135 -12.84 -6.67 -8.40
CA THR A 135 -13.32 -7.68 -7.46
C THR A 135 -12.22 -8.67 -7.06
N GLN A 136 -11.39 -9.11 -8.01
CA GLN A 136 -10.23 -9.97 -7.72
C GLN A 136 -9.23 -9.27 -6.80
N VAL A 137 -8.95 -7.98 -7.03
CA VAL A 137 -8.07 -7.19 -6.18
C VAL A 137 -8.66 -7.01 -4.78
N VAL A 138 -9.96 -6.71 -4.68
CA VAL A 138 -10.66 -6.60 -3.39
C VAL A 138 -10.59 -7.89 -2.61
N ASP A 139 -10.91 -9.04 -3.23
CA ASP A 139 -10.86 -10.33 -2.56
C ASP A 139 -9.43 -10.69 -2.12
N MET A 140 -8.43 -10.39 -2.95
CA MET A 140 -7.01 -10.55 -2.60
C MET A 140 -6.65 -9.69 -1.37
N VAL A 141 -6.97 -8.40 -1.39
CA VAL A 141 -6.67 -7.45 -0.29
C VAL A 141 -7.29 -7.91 1.02
N LEU A 142 -8.57 -8.30 1.00
CA LEU A 142 -9.30 -8.72 2.19
C LEU A 142 -8.79 -10.07 2.74
N ASN A 143 -8.04 -10.84 1.95
CA ASN A 143 -7.50 -12.13 2.35
C ASN A 143 -6.05 -12.06 2.90
N ILE A 144 -5.37 -10.91 2.80
CA ILE A 144 -4.02 -10.71 3.33
C ILE A 144 -4.04 -10.66 4.86
N SER A 145 -3.11 -11.37 5.51
CA SER A 145 -2.79 -11.16 6.93
C SER A 145 -1.83 -9.98 7.06
N TYR A 146 -2.30 -8.89 7.67
CA TYR A 146 -1.50 -7.68 7.86
C TYR A 146 -0.71 -7.70 9.18
N PRO A 147 0.51 -7.12 9.21
CA PRO A 147 1.41 -7.21 10.38
C PRO A 147 1.17 -6.13 11.44
N TYR A 148 0.13 -5.31 11.33
CA TYR A 148 -0.17 -4.21 12.26
C TYR A 148 -1.33 -4.56 13.21
N GLN A 149 -1.39 -3.83 14.33
CA GLN A 149 -2.56 -3.80 15.22
C GLN A 149 -3.42 -2.57 14.94
N VAL A 150 -4.74 -2.68 15.12
CA VAL A 150 -5.66 -1.55 14.93
C VAL A 150 -6.03 -0.89 16.26
N CYS A 151 -6.08 0.44 16.29
CA CYS A 151 -6.31 1.19 17.53
C CYS A 151 -7.73 1.10 18.09
N SER A 152 -8.71 0.72 17.26
CA SER A 152 -10.13 0.84 17.59
C SER A 152 -10.92 -0.39 17.14
N THR A 153 -11.86 -0.81 17.98
CA THR A 153 -12.80 -1.91 17.72
C THR A 153 -13.82 -1.58 16.61
N ASP A 154 -13.96 -0.30 16.25
CA ASP A 154 -14.86 0.13 15.18
C ASP A 154 -14.27 0.00 13.76
N CYS A 155 -13.07 -0.57 13.63
CA CYS A 155 -12.38 -0.73 12.36
C CYS A 155 -13.24 -1.41 11.29
N LYS A 156 -13.85 -2.56 11.61
CA LYS A 156 -14.64 -3.34 10.65
C LYS A 156 -15.79 -2.50 10.07
N THR A 157 -16.46 -1.72 10.92
CA THR A 157 -17.57 -0.85 10.52
C THR A 157 -17.09 0.29 9.61
N LYS A 158 -16.00 0.96 9.97
CA LYS A 158 -15.41 2.05 9.17
C LYS A 158 -14.92 1.54 7.82
N VAL A 159 -14.10 0.48 7.81
CA VAL A 159 -13.54 -0.09 6.58
C VAL A 159 -14.66 -0.60 5.68
N LYS A 160 -15.66 -1.32 6.23
CA LYS A 160 -16.83 -1.77 5.45
C LYS A 160 -17.56 -0.60 4.79
N LYS A 161 -17.82 0.48 5.53
CA LYS A 161 -18.53 1.65 4.99
C LYS A 161 -17.78 2.24 3.80
N GLU A 162 -16.47 2.48 3.94
CA GLU A 162 -15.66 3.06 2.88
C GLU A 162 -15.56 2.12 1.65
N PHE A 163 -15.37 0.82 1.86
CA PHE A 163 -15.36 -0.16 0.76
C PHE A 163 -16.71 -0.24 0.03
N SER A 164 -17.81 -0.27 0.78
CA SER A 164 -19.15 -0.36 0.20
C SER A 164 -19.47 0.90 -0.63
N SER A 165 -19.07 2.07 -0.12
CA SER A 165 -19.20 3.33 -0.84
C SER A 165 -18.29 3.40 -2.07
N ALA A 166 -17.10 2.79 -2.01
CA ALA A 166 -16.11 2.92 -3.07
C ALA A 166 -16.34 1.97 -4.25
N PHE A 167 -16.85 0.75 -3.98
CA PHE A 167 -16.94 -0.33 -4.95
C PHE A 167 -18.38 -0.80 -5.23
N SER A 168 -19.38 -0.06 -4.73
CA SER A 168 -20.81 -0.35 -4.95
C SER A 168 -21.21 -1.80 -4.66
N TYR A 169 -20.59 -2.42 -3.66
CA TYR A 169 -20.78 -3.83 -3.31
C TYR A 169 -21.03 -3.96 -1.81
N ASN A 170 -21.99 -4.80 -1.42
CA ASN A 170 -22.28 -5.05 -0.01
C ASN A 170 -21.43 -6.21 0.52
N PHE A 171 -20.36 -5.88 1.24
CA PHE A 171 -19.48 -6.88 1.84
C PHE A 171 -20.01 -7.34 3.22
N PRO A 172 -20.01 -8.65 3.52
CA PRO A 172 -20.26 -9.12 4.87
C PRO A 172 -19.14 -8.64 5.81
N ALA A 173 -19.49 -8.26 7.04
CA ALA A 173 -18.52 -7.70 7.99
C ALA A 173 -17.36 -8.66 8.31
N SER A 174 -17.61 -9.97 8.25
CA SER A 174 -16.60 -11.02 8.47
C SER A 174 -15.41 -10.96 7.51
N LYS A 175 -15.61 -10.46 6.26
CA LYS A 175 -14.52 -10.29 5.28
C LYS A 175 -13.47 -9.27 5.72
N PHE A 176 -13.78 -8.38 6.67
CA PHE A 176 -12.84 -7.36 7.14
C PHE A 176 -12.01 -7.79 8.35
N SER A 177 -12.10 -9.06 8.79
CA SER A 177 -11.42 -9.51 10.01
C SER A 177 -9.89 -9.43 9.89
N LYS A 178 -9.32 -9.77 8.74
CA LYS A 178 -7.87 -9.78 8.53
C LYS A 178 -7.26 -8.39 8.32
N ILE A 179 -7.97 -7.50 7.65
CA ILE A 179 -7.55 -6.10 7.46
C ILE A 179 -7.71 -5.29 8.75
N CYS A 180 -8.65 -5.67 9.61
CA CYS A 180 -8.86 -5.05 10.90
C CYS A 180 -8.23 -5.81 12.08
N SER A 181 -7.36 -6.82 11.82
CA SER A 181 -6.80 -7.76 12.80
C SER A 181 -6.80 -7.21 14.22
N GLU A 182 -7.86 -7.60 14.94
CA GLU A 182 -8.01 -7.42 16.39
C GLU A 182 -7.16 -8.46 17.11
#